data_AF-A0A4R9B852-F1
#
_entry.id   AF-A0A4R9B852-F1
#
_cell.length_a   1.000
_cell.length_b   1.000
_cell.length_c   1.000
_cell.angle_alpha   90.00
_cell.angle_beta   90.00
_cell.angle_gamma   90.00
#
_symmetry.space_group_name_H-M   'P 1'
#
loop_
_entity.id
_entity.type
_entity.pdbx_description
1 polymer ?
#
loop_
_entity_poly.entity_id
_entity_poly.type
_entity_poly.pdbx_seq_one_letter_code
_entity_poly.pdbx_strand_id
1 'polypeptide(L)'
;MTRKIEEVEDAAGTVTKYRRHANGGGLVAPGANVEDSTFIASTTYVEAEARVARGGWIGQGSWIDQGARIGSLAFIGDDVHVGRGAVIGNDVRIGSHSRIGADARIGHGARLNRDTKVPDGAVRLARRSQARLAA
;
A
#
# COMPACT_ATOMS: atom_id res chain seq x y z
N MET A 1 -23.21 -14.41 1.19
CA MET A 1 -22.91 -12.96 1.09
C MET A 1 -22.33 -12.70 -0.29
N THR A 2 -23.01 -11.92 -1.12
CA THR A 2 -22.62 -11.65 -2.51
C THR A 2 -21.44 -10.69 -2.52
N ARG A 3 -20.30 -11.06 -3.13
CA ARG A 3 -19.17 -10.14 -3.31
C ARG A 3 -19.66 -8.98 -4.17
N LYS A 4 -19.76 -7.79 -3.60
CA LYS A 4 -20.16 -6.58 -4.33
C LYS A 4 -19.04 -6.24 -5.32
N ILE A 5 -19.35 -6.35 -6.60
CA ILE A 5 -18.47 -5.96 -7.71
C ILE A 5 -18.84 -4.54 -8.09
N GLU A 6 -17.84 -3.69 -8.28
CA GLU A 6 -17.99 -2.31 -8.73
C GLU A 6 -17.25 -2.13 -10.05
N GLU A 7 -17.93 -1.54 -11.02
CA GLU A 7 -17.37 -1.27 -12.33
C GLU A 7 -16.76 0.13 -12.29
N VAL A 8 -15.46 0.21 -12.55
CA VAL A 8 -14.70 1.46 -12.58
C VAL A 8 -14.23 1.65 -14.00
N GLU A 9 -14.61 2.76 -14.61
CA GLU A 9 -14.15 3.17 -15.93
C GLU A 9 -12.92 4.07 -15.78
N ASP A 10 -11.83 3.71 -16.46
CA ASP A 10 -10.65 4.56 -16.53
C ASP A 10 -10.82 5.71 -17.54
N ALA A 11 -9.86 6.63 -17.58
CA ALA A 11 -9.90 7.77 -18.49
C ALA A 11 -9.86 7.40 -19.99
N ALA A 12 -9.51 6.14 -20.32
CA ALA A 12 -9.52 5.61 -21.68
C ALA A 12 -10.85 4.92 -22.04
N GLY A 13 -11.83 4.90 -21.12
CA GLY A 13 -13.12 4.22 -21.31
C GLY A 13 -13.07 2.73 -21.00
N THR A 14 -11.96 2.22 -20.43
CA THR A 14 -11.83 0.81 -20.08
C THR A 14 -12.56 0.54 -18.78
N VAL A 15 -13.59 -0.32 -18.83
CA VAL A 15 -14.33 -0.75 -17.64
C VAL A 15 -13.63 -1.93 -16.98
N THR A 16 -13.18 -1.73 -15.75
CA THR A 16 -12.57 -2.77 -14.90
C THR A 16 -13.48 -3.10 -13.73
N LYS A 17 -13.65 -4.39 -13.45
CA LYS A 17 -14.51 -4.90 -12.38
C LYS A 17 -13.72 -5.10 -11.10
N TYR A 18 -13.83 -4.16 -10.17
CA TYR A 18 -13.24 -4.24 -8.84
C TYR A 18 -14.13 -5.04 -7.90
N ARG A 19 -13.52 -5.84 -7.03
CA ARG A 19 -14.25 -6.46 -5.91
C ARG A 19 -14.02 -5.65 -4.63
N ARG A 20 -15.02 -5.61 -3.77
CA ARG A 20 -14.85 -5.10 -2.40
C ARG A 20 -14.05 -6.09 -1.54
N HIS A 21 -13.04 -5.61 -0.83
CA HIS A 21 -12.29 -6.38 0.15
C HIS A 21 -13.18 -6.71 1.36
N ALA A 22 -13.10 -7.93 1.90
CA ALA A 22 -13.96 -8.37 3.00
C ALA A 22 -13.72 -7.58 4.29
N ASN A 23 -12.47 -7.14 4.51
CA ASN A 23 -12.07 -6.35 5.66
C ASN A 23 -11.81 -4.88 5.24
N GLY A 24 -12.75 -4.00 5.59
CA GLY A 24 -12.70 -2.55 5.33
C GLY A 24 -13.35 -2.08 4.02
N GLY A 25 -13.59 -2.99 3.06
CA GLY A 25 -14.35 -2.67 1.86
C GLY A 25 -13.57 -1.99 0.74
N GLY A 26 -12.24 -1.95 0.76
CA GLY A 26 -11.46 -1.35 -0.34
C GLY A 26 -11.70 -2.00 -1.71
N LEU A 27 -11.41 -1.25 -2.78
CA LEU A 27 -11.56 -1.69 -4.16
C LEU A 27 -10.30 -2.46 -4.60
N VAL A 28 -10.48 -3.74 -4.94
CA VAL A 28 -9.38 -4.62 -5.33
C VAL A 28 -9.57 -5.04 -6.79
N ALA A 29 -8.60 -4.68 -7.63
CA ALA A 29 -8.60 -4.99 -9.04
C ALA A 29 -8.49 -6.51 -9.31
N PRO A 30 -8.94 -6.98 -10.47
CA PRO A 30 -8.61 -8.32 -10.94
C PRO A 30 -7.09 -8.56 -10.95
N GLY A 31 -6.65 -9.72 -10.48
CA GLY A 31 -5.22 -10.07 -10.42
C GLY A 31 -4.45 -9.51 -9.22
N ALA A 32 -5.03 -8.61 -8.43
CA ALA A 32 -4.47 -8.18 -7.15
C ALA A 32 -4.69 -9.25 -6.06
N ASN A 33 -3.67 -9.47 -5.22
CA ASN A 33 -3.73 -10.38 -4.09
C ASN A 33 -3.62 -9.59 -2.77
N VAL A 34 -4.72 -9.53 -2.03
CA VAL A 34 -4.80 -8.90 -0.72
C VAL A 34 -5.23 -9.98 0.26
N GLU A 35 -4.46 -10.13 1.34
CA GLU A 35 -4.74 -11.11 2.38
C GLU A 35 -5.86 -10.63 3.31
N ASP A 36 -6.78 -11.53 3.66
CA ASP A 36 -8.07 -11.23 4.31
C ASP A 36 -7.93 -10.53 5.67
N SER A 37 -6.86 -10.78 6.42
CA SER A 37 -6.61 -10.14 7.73
C SER A 37 -6.18 -8.67 7.60
N THR A 38 -5.87 -8.20 6.39
CA THR A 38 -5.50 -6.80 6.15
C THR A 38 -6.74 -5.92 6.09
N PHE A 39 -6.73 -4.80 6.81
CA PHE A 39 -7.76 -3.79 6.67
C PHE A 39 -7.46 -2.89 5.47
N ILE A 40 -8.39 -2.79 4.52
CA ILE A 40 -8.32 -1.86 3.38
C ILE A 40 -9.54 -0.95 3.43
N ALA A 41 -9.33 0.34 3.66
CA ALA A 41 -10.43 1.30 3.74
C ALA A 41 -11.26 1.37 2.45
N SER A 42 -12.54 1.70 2.57
CA SER A 42 -13.52 1.61 1.47
C SER A 42 -13.25 2.55 0.29
N THR A 43 -12.43 3.59 0.45
CA THR A 43 -12.07 4.50 -0.65
C THR A 43 -10.69 4.23 -1.24
N THR A 44 -10.04 3.13 -0.81
CA THR A 44 -8.71 2.74 -1.25
C THR A 44 -8.78 1.86 -2.50
N TYR A 45 -7.87 2.10 -3.45
CA TYR A 45 -7.67 1.29 -4.63
C TYR A 45 -6.43 0.40 -4.49
N VAL A 46 -6.58 -0.87 -4.88
CA VAL A 46 -5.47 -1.81 -5.02
C VAL A 46 -5.49 -2.36 -6.44
N GLU A 47 -4.51 -1.94 -7.23
CA GLU A 47 -4.41 -2.20 -8.66
C GLU A 47 -3.91 -3.61 -8.98
N ALA A 48 -4.06 -3.99 -10.26
CA ALA A 48 -3.70 -5.31 -10.76
C ALA A 48 -2.26 -5.69 -10.36
N GLU A 49 -2.03 -6.98 -10.14
CA GLU A 49 -0.72 -7.57 -9.77
C GLU A 49 -0.14 -7.10 -8.42
N ALA A 50 -0.76 -6.11 -7.76
CA ALA A 50 -0.34 -5.67 -6.43
C ALA A 50 -0.55 -6.79 -5.41
N ARG A 51 0.34 -6.83 -4.42
CA ARG A 51 0.34 -7.84 -3.35
C ARG A 51 0.38 -7.17 -1.99
N VAL A 52 -0.58 -7.46 -1.13
CA VAL A 52 -0.66 -6.94 0.23
C VAL A 52 -0.70 -8.10 1.21
N ALA A 53 0.37 -8.24 2.00
CA ALA A 53 0.53 -9.32 2.96
C ALA A 53 -0.27 -9.08 4.25
N ARG A 54 -0.39 -10.13 5.07
CA ARG A 54 -1.25 -10.20 6.26
C ARG A 54 -1.07 -9.07 7.28
N GLY A 55 -2.16 -8.77 7.98
CA GLY A 55 -2.22 -7.91 9.16
C GLY A 55 -1.83 -6.46 8.91
N GLY A 56 -1.84 -6.01 7.65
CA GLY A 56 -1.61 -4.61 7.32
C GLY A 56 -2.83 -3.73 7.57
N TRP A 57 -2.62 -2.42 7.47
CA TRP A 57 -3.67 -1.41 7.50
C TRP A 57 -3.42 -0.41 6.37
N ILE A 58 -4.41 -0.17 5.52
CA ILE A 58 -4.33 0.83 4.45
C ILE A 58 -5.50 1.81 4.59
N GLY A 59 -5.14 3.08 4.83
CA GLY A 59 -6.04 4.19 5.08
C GLY A 59 -6.83 4.66 3.85
N GLN A 60 -7.81 5.51 4.11
CA GLN A 60 -8.74 6.05 3.13
C GLN A 60 -8.02 6.82 2.02
N GLY A 61 -8.58 6.82 0.81
CA GLY A 61 -8.05 7.58 -0.33
C GLY A 61 -6.67 7.13 -0.82
N SER A 62 -6.12 6.04 -0.26
CA SER A 62 -4.83 5.51 -0.69
C SER A 62 -4.94 4.76 -2.01
N TRP A 63 -3.84 4.77 -2.76
CA TRP A 63 -3.71 4.08 -4.04
C TRP A 63 -2.49 3.16 -3.99
N ILE A 64 -2.70 1.86 -4.14
CA ILE A 64 -1.65 0.85 -4.24
C ILE A 64 -1.56 0.43 -5.71
N ASP A 65 -0.55 0.95 -6.40
CA ASP A 65 -0.44 0.88 -7.86
C ASP A 65 0.02 -0.51 -8.35
N GLN A 66 -0.01 -0.70 -9.67
CA GLN A 66 0.20 -1.99 -10.32
C GLN A 66 1.50 -2.66 -9.87
N GLY A 67 1.42 -3.91 -9.46
CA GLY A 67 2.59 -4.71 -9.06
C GLY A 67 3.28 -4.25 -7.77
N ALA A 68 2.77 -3.23 -7.07
CA ALA A 68 3.32 -2.82 -5.77
C ALA A 68 3.20 -3.94 -4.73
N ARG A 69 4.19 -4.05 -3.84
CA ARG A 69 4.30 -5.11 -2.84
C ARG A 69 4.35 -4.53 -1.44
N ILE A 70 3.33 -4.80 -0.65
CA ILE A 70 3.21 -4.36 0.74
C ILE A 70 3.47 -5.54 1.69
N GLY A 71 4.48 -5.38 2.54
CA GLY A 71 4.89 -6.36 3.53
C GLY A 71 3.89 -6.55 4.67
N SER A 72 4.06 -7.62 5.45
CA SER A 72 3.17 -7.93 6.57
C SER A 72 3.23 -6.85 7.65
N LEU A 73 2.11 -6.59 8.32
CA LEU A 73 2.00 -5.61 9.40
C LEU A 73 2.35 -4.17 9.00
N ALA A 74 2.39 -3.86 7.69
CA ALA A 74 2.61 -2.51 7.24
C ALA A 74 1.40 -1.61 7.57
N PHE A 75 1.67 -0.41 8.03
CA PHE A 75 0.69 0.65 8.22
C PHE A 75 0.89 1.71 7.14
N ILE A 76 -0.14 1.92 6.34
CA ILE A 76 -0.22 2.96 5.32
C ILE A 76 -1.32 3.93 5.75
N GLY A 77 -0.96 5.17 6.03
CA GLY A 77 -1.90 6.23 6.40
C GLY A 77 -2.86 6.61 5.27
N ASP A 78 -3.68 7.63 5.51
CA ASP A 78 -4.65 8.12 4.52
C ASP A 78 -3.99 8.88 3.37
N ASP A 79 -4.62 8.86 2.20
CA ASP A 79 -4.19 9.55 0.99
C ASP A 79 -2.73 9.26 0.60
N VAL A 80 -2.27 8.03 0.80
CA VAL A 80 -0.92 7.60 0.38
C VAL A 80 -0.98 7.00 -1.01
N HIS A 81 -0.07 7.43 -1.89
CA HIS A 81 0.16 6.75 -3.16
C HIS A 81 1.41 5.90 -3.06
N VAL A 82 1.28 4.60 -3.31
CA VAL A 82 2.40 3.67 -3.48
C VAL A 82 2.53 3.34 -4.96
N GLY A 83 3.54 3.90 -5.61
CA GLY A 83 3.72 3.80 -7.06
C GLY A 83 4.05 2.40 -7.56
N ARG A 84 3.89 2.22 -8.87
CA ARG A 84 4.10 0.96 -9.59
C ARG A 84 5.39 0.25 -9.17
N GLY A 85 5.27 -1.05 -8.90
CA GLY A 85 6.43 -1.90 -8.56
C GLY A 85 7.16 -1.58 -7.25
N ALA A 86 6.71 -0.56 -6.50
CA ALA A 86 7.33 -0.22 -5.22
C ALA A 86 7.23 -1.37 -4.22
N VAL A 87 8.27 -1.51 -3.38
CA VAL A 87 8.37 -2.57 -2.37
C VAL A 87 8.41 -1.93 -1.00
N ILE A 88 7.36 -2.17 -0.21
CA ILE A 88 7.24 -1.77 1.18
C ILE A 88 7.52 -2.98 2.06
N GLY A 89 8.53 -2.89 2.91
CA GLY A 89 8.91 -3.97 3.82
C GLY A 89 7.86 -4.26 4.90
N ASN A 90 8.03 -5.39 5.57
CA ASN A 90 7.29 -5.76 6.79
C ASN A 90 7.45 -4.71 7.90
N ASP A 91 6.39 -4.54 8.70
CA ASP A 91 6.31 -3.59 9.82
C ASP A 91 6.78 -2.18 9.42
N VAL A 92 6.48 -1.71 8.21
CA VAL A 92 6.73 -0.30 7.84
C VAL A 92 5.55 0.55 8.28
N ARG A 93 5.81 1.80 8.69
CA ARG A 93 4.76 2.81 8.86
C ARG A 93 4.99 3.99 7.93
N ILE A 94 4.00 4.31 7.12
CA ILE A 94 3.98 5.46 6.22
C ILE A 94 2.88 6.41 6.69
N GLY A 95 3.25 7.65 7.02
CA GLY A 95 2.30 8.67 7.40
C GLY A 95 1.42 9.14 6.23
N SER A 96 0.24 9.66 6.56
CA SER A 96 -0.74 10.17 5.59
C SER A 96 -0.16 11.20 4.60
N HIS A 97 -0.81 11.35 3.46
CA HIS A 97 -0.45 12.28 2.37
C HIS A 97 0.93 12.04 1.73
N SER A 98 1.54 10.89 2.01
CA SER A 98 2.84 10.53 1.44
C SER A 98 2.73 10.07 -0.01
N ARG A 99 3.84 10.16 -0.74
CA ARG A 99 4.01 9.66 -2.10
C ARG A 99 5.25 8.79 -2.16
N ILE A 100 5.08 7.52 -2.46
CA ILE A 100 6.18 6.58 -2.67
C ILE A 100 6.30 6.35 -4.18
N GLY A 101 7.45 6.72 -4.73
CA GLY A 101 7.72 6.62 -6.16
C GLY A 101 7.74 5.20 -6.70
N ALA A 102 7.66 5.08 -8.02
CA ALA A 102 7.74 3.82 -8.73
C ALA A 102 9.07 3.11 -8.45
N ASP A 103 9.04 1.79 -8.31
CA ASP A 103 10.19 0.93 -8.00
C ASP A 103 11.00 1.31 -6.74
N ALA A 104 10.47 2.20 -5.90
CA ALA A 104 11.10 2.57 -4.64
C ALA A 104 11.07 1.38 -3.65
N ARG A 105 12.08 1.29 -2.80
CA ARG A 105 12.22 0.21 -1.80
C ARG A 105 12.29 0.80 -0.41
N ILE A 106 11.29 0.51 0.42
CA ILE A 106 11.25 0.90 1.83
C ILE A 106 11.58 -0.33 2.68
N GLY A 107 12.66 -0.27 3.44
CA GLY A 107 13.16 -1.37 4.25
C GLY A 107 12.25 -1.69 5.44
N HIS A 108 12.32 -2.94 5.90
CA HIS A 108 11.58 -3.43 7.06
C HIS A 108 11.73 -2.52 8.29
N GLY A 109 10.64 -2.28 9.01
CA GLY A 109 10.67 -1.48 10.24
C GLY A 109 10.79 0.04 10.01
N ALA A 110 10.85 0.51 8.75
CA ALA A 110 10.98 1.94 8.48
C ALA A 110 9.77 2.74 8.99
N ARG A 111 10.00 4.00 9.32
CA ARG A 111 8.98 4.96 9.78
C ARG A 111 9.14 6.22 8.93
N LEU A 112 8.16 6.48 8.07
CA LEU A 112 8.08 7.68 7.25
C LEU A 112 7.03 8.60 7.86
N ASN A 113 7.36 9.88 8.01
CA ASN A 113 6.43 10.88 8.52
C ASN A 113 5.31 11.14 7.51
N ARG A 114 4.28 11.89 7.92
CA ARG A 114 3.30 12.43 6.99
C ARG A 114 3.98 13.32 5.94
N ASP A 115 3.34 13.48 4.79
CA ASP A 115 3.81 14.35 3.70
C ASP A 115 5.18 13.94 3.14
N THR A 116 5.60 12.69 3.35
CA THR A 116 6.89 12.19 2.87
C THR A 116 6.82 11.91 1.38
N LYS A 117 7.80 12.42 0.63
CA LYS A 117 8.00 12.10 -0.78
C LYS A 117 9.25 11.23 -0.94
N VAL A 118 9.07 10.01 -1.45
CA VAL A 118 10.17 9.11 -1.82
C VAL A 118 10.25 9.10 -3.34
N PRO A 119 11.38 9.51 -3.94
CA PRO A 119 11.56 9.48 -5.39
C PRO A 119 11.51 8.06 -5.97
N ASP A 120 11.27 7.97 -7.27
CA ASP A 120 11.32 6.71 -8.01
C ASP A 120 12.69 6.04 -7.88
N GLY A 121 12.69 4.71 -7.78
CA GLY A 121 13.88 3.87 -7.62
C GLY A 121 14.64 4.06 -6.30
N ALA A 122 14.22 4.98 -5.43
CA ALA A 122 14.94 5.29 -4.20
C ALA A 122 14.88 4.13 -3.20
N VAL A 123 15.97 3.92 -2.46
CA VAL A 123 16.04 2.93 -1.37
C VAL A 123 16.09 3.66 -0.03
N ARG A 124 15.10 3.41 0.83
CA ARG A 124 15.03 3.95 2.20
C ARG A 124 15.08 2.81 3.20
N LEU A 125 16.21 2.66 3.88
CA LEU A 125 16.35 1.67 4.95
C LEU A 125 15.82 2.23 6.27
N ALA A 126 15.35 1.36 7.17
CA ALA A 126 15.07 1.77 8.53
C ALA A 126 16.34 2.34 9.18
N ARG A 127 16.19 3.37 10.01
CA ARG A 127 17.29 3.82 10.85
C ARG A 127 17.70 2.65 11.74
N ARG A 128 18.94 2.18 11.61
CA ARG A 128 19.54 1.34 12.65
C ARG A 128 19.42 2.13 13.94
N SER A 129 18.81 1.55 14.97
CA SER A 129 18.96 2.08 16.31
C SER A 129 20.45 2.24 16.55
N GLN A 130 20.90 3.47 16.81
CA GLN A 130 22.14 3.64 17.54
C GLN A 130 21.86 3.08 18.92
N ALA A 131 21.97 1.76 19.07
CA ALA A 131 22.24 1.18 20.36
C ALA A 131 23.58 1.80 20.76
N ARG A 132 23.52 2.86 21.58
CA ARG A 132 24.67 3.37 22.31
C ARG A 132 25.33 2.14 22.92
N LEU A 133 26.53 1.79 22.45
CA LEU A 133 27.52 1.29 23.38
C LEU A 133 27.74 2.43 24.37
N ALA A 134 26.96 2.43 25.45
CA ALA A 134 27.39 3.05 26.68
C ALA A 134 28.39 2.05 27.27
N ALA A 135 29.67 2.37 27.11
CA ALA A 135 30.76 1.78 27.88
C ALA A 135 30.67 2.25 29.34
#